data_AF-A0A2V9IZZ5-F1
#
_entry.id   AF-A0A2V9IZZ5-F1
#
_cell.length_a   1.000
_cell.length_b   1.000
_cell.length_c   1.000
_cell.angle_alpha   90.00
_cell.angle_beta   90.00
_cell.angle_gamma   90.00
#
_symmetry.space_group_name_H-M   'P 1'
#
loop_
_entity.id
_entity.type
_entity.pdbx_description
1 polymer ?
#
loop_
_entity_poly.entity_id
_entity_poly.type
_entity_poly.pdbx_seq_one_letter_code
_entity_poly.pdbx_strand_id
1 'polypeptide(L)'
;REESINREVLTRSQVPPDAICMLNGKVKNTADEVRLIAHELAQRGRDRVIIVTSKAHTRRVRATWRALVGNSPSAIVRYAAKDPYSPSRWWRNTREAL
;
A
#
# COMPACT_ATOMS: atom_id res chain seq x y z
N ARG A 1 1.46 -8.21 -13.55
CA ARG A 1 0.86 -7.20 -14.45
C ARG A 1 0.82 -5.83 -13.78
N GLU A 2 0.24 -5.71 -12.60
CA GLU A 2 0.19 -4.46 -11.82
C GLU A 2 1.59 -3.90 -11.47
N GLU A 3 2.49 -4.76 -11.00
CA GLU A 3 3.88 -4.38 -10.66
C GLU A 3 4.63 -3.69 -11.80
N SER A 4 4.44 -4.16 -13.04
CA SER A 4 5.05 -3.58 -14.23
C SER A 4 4.53 -2.17 -14.51
N ILE A 5 3.22 -1.96 -14.35
CA ILE A 5 2.57 -0.65 -14.53
C ILE A 5 3.07 0.30 -13.44
N ASN A 6 3.12 -0.14 -12.18
CA ASN A 6 3.58 0.68 -11.07
C ASN A 6 5.05 1.11 -11.27
N ARG A 7 5.92 0.19 -11.70
CA ARG A 7 7.32 0.50 -12.02
C ARG A 7 7.42 1.53 -13.15
N GLU A 8 6.63 1.38 -14.22
CA GLU A 8 6.62 2.30 -15.35
C GLU A 8 6.14 3.71 -14.94
N VAL A 9 5.08 3.80 -14.13
CA VAL A 9 4.58 5.07 -13.60
C VAL A 9 5.63 5.77 -12.74
N LEU A 10 6.31 5.04 -11.84
CA LEU A 10 7.37 5.58 -11.00
C LEU A 10 8.56 6.07 -11.84
N THR A 11 8.96 5.29 -12.86
CA THR A 11 10.06 5.64 -13.77
C THR A 11 9.73 6.90 -14.56
N ARG A 12 8.51 7.00 -15.12
CA ARG A 12 8.04 8.20 -15.82
C ARG A 12 7.97 9.42 -14.89
N SER A 13 7.70 9.20 -13.61
CA SER A 13 7.71 10.23 -12.56
C SER A 13 9.11 10.61 -12.08
N GLN A 14 10.17 10.18 -12.79
CA GLN A 14 11.57 10.49 -12.49
C GLN A 14 12.08 9.93 -11.16
N VAL A 15 11.45 8.86 -10.63
CA VAL A 15 11.99 8.14 -9.48
C VAL A 15 13.22 7.34 -9.93
N PRO A 16 14.39 7.51 -9.29
CA PRO A 16 15.59 6.74 -9.62
C PRO A 16 15.35 5.23 -9.52
N PRO A 17 15.82 4.40 -10.48
CA PRO A 17 15.56 2.96 -10.48
C PRO A 17 16.05 2.22 -9.23
N ASP A 18 17.16 2.68 -8.64
CA ASP A 18 17.76 2.18 -7.40
C ASP A 18 16.92 2.49 -6.15
N ALA A 19 16.07 3.52 -6.22
CA ALA A 19 15.06 3.82 -5.20
C ALA A 19 13.79 2.95 -5.35
N ILE A 20 13.61 2.22 -6.46
CA ILE A 20 12.46 1.35 -6.72
C ILE A 20 12.81 -0.10 -6.38
N CYS A 21 12.45 -0.51 -5.17
CA CYS A 21 12.64 -1.88 -4.70
C CYS A 21 11.37 -2.72 -4.88
N MET A 22 11.48 -3.87 -5.53
CA MET A 22 10.43 -4.89 -5.53
C MET A 22 10.58 -5.76 -4.29
N LEU A 23 9.51 -5.86 -3.50
CA LEU A 23 9.50 -6.77 -2.36
C LEU A 23 9.09 -8.16 -2.86
N ASN A 24 10.03 -9.11 -2.78
CA ASN A 24 9.80 -10.47 -3.26
C ASN A 24 9.08 -11.28 -2.18
N GLY A 25 7.81 -11.62 -2.40
CA GLY A 25 7.04 -12.48 -1.49
C GLY A 25 5.75 -12.95 -2.15
N LYS A 26 5.32 -14.19 -1.85
CA LYS A 26 4.00 -14.68 -2.28
C LYS A 26 2.92 -14.03 -1.43
N VAL A 27 2.46 -12.85 -1.84
CA VAL A 27 1.35 -12.15 -1.22
C VAL A 27 0.04 -12.61 -1.85
N LYS A 28 -0.91 -13.07 -1.05
CA LYS A 28 -2.27 -13.42 -1.53
C LYS A 28 -3.35 -12.51 -0.97
N ASN A 29 -3.05 -11.76 0.09
CA ASN A 29 -4.00 -10.91 0.79
C ASN A 29 -3.27 -9.77 1.52
N THR A 30 -4.05 -8.83 2.06
CA THR A 30 -3.53 -7.67 2.80
C THR A 30 -2.71 -8.04 4.04
N ALA A 31 -3.00 -9.18 4.70
CA ALA A 31 -2.22 -9.61 5.87
C ALA A 31 -0.81 -10.07 5.47
N ASP A 32 -0.68 -10.77 4.34
CA ASP A 32 0.63 -11.17 3.79
C ASP A 32 1.45 -9.95 3.39
N GLU A 33 0.80 -8.97 2.76
CA GLU A 33 1.36 -7.66 2.40
C GLU A 33 1.93 -6.94 3.62
N VAL A 34 1.13 -6.83 4.69
CA VAL A 34 1.53 -6.15 5.93
C VAL A 34 2.71 -6.85 6.59
N ARG A 35 2.71 -8.19 6.64
CA ARG A 35 3.83 -8.96 7.19
C ARG A 35 5.10 -8.79 6.38
N LEU A 36 5.00 -8.81 5.06
CA LEU A 36 6.14 -8.61 4.16
C LEU A 36 6.76 -7.23 4.36
N ILE A 37 5.94 -6.18 4.43
CA ILE A 37 6.41 -4.81 4.66
C ILE A 37 7.10 -4.70 6.03
N ALA A 38 6.49 -5.26 7.08
CA ALA A 38 7.08 -5.23 8.43
C ALA A 38 8.42 -5.98 8.49
N HIS A 39 8.52 -7.13 7.82
CA HIS A 39 9.77 -7.88 7.71
C HIS A 39 10.86 -7.05 7.00
N GLU A 40 10.53 -6.43 5.87
CA GLU A 40 11.48 -5.59 5.12
C GLU A 40 11.96 -4.37 5.91
N LEU A 41 11.08 -3.76 6.71
CA LEU A 41 11.47 -2.68 7.62
C LEU A 41 12.47 -3.15 8.67
N ALA A 42 12.24 -4.32 9.28
CA ALA A 42 13.15 -4.90 10.26
C ALA A 42 14.53 -5.20 9.63
N GLN A 43 14.56 -5.80 8.45
CA GLN A 43 15.81 -6.12 7.74
C GLN A 43 16.61 -4.87 7.36
N ARG A 44 15.93 -3.74 7.13
CA ARG A 44 16.57 -2.46 6.77
C ARG A 44 16.83 -1.55 7.96
N GLY A 45 16.52 -1.99 9.19
CA GLY A 45 16.63 -1.19 10.41
C GLY A 45 15.79 0.09 10.36
N ARG A 46 14.57 0.02 9.85
CA ARG A 46 13.67 1.17 9.68
C ARG A 46 12.43 1.03 10.57
N ASP A 47 12.03 2.13 11.20
CA ASP A 47 10.92 2.11 12.16
C ASP A 47 9.61 2.68 11.61
N ARG A 48 9.59 3.20 10.38
CA ARG A 48 8.42 3.88 9.79
C ARG A 48 8.26 3.59 8.32
N VAL A 49 7.00 3.47 7.90
CA VAL A 49 6.61 3.32 6.48
C VAL A 49 5.40 4.17 6.15
N ILE A 50 5.38 4.73 4.94
CA ILE A 50 4.17 5.33 4.36
C ILE A 50 3.55 4.30 3.42
N ILE A 51 2.32 3.89 3.70
CA ILE A 51 1.58 2.93 2.86
C ILE A 51 0.52 3.71 2.10
N VAL A 52 0.65 3.75 0.77
CA VAL A 52 -0.35 4.35 -0.10
C VAL A 52 -1.27 3.25 -0.63
N THR A 53 -2.57 3.39 -0.37
CA THR A 53 -3.59 2.44 -0.83
C THR A 53 -4.85 3.19 -1.27
N SER A 54 -5.85 2.49 -1.82
CA SER A 54 -7.11 3.13 -2.23
C SER A 54 -7.89 3.67 -1.03
N LYS A 55 -8.82 4.60 -1.29
CA LYS A 55 -9.72 5.14 -0.25
C LYS A 55 -10.48 4.03 0.49
N ALA A 56 -11.03 3.06 -0.25
CA ALA A 56 -11.75 1.91 0.30
C ALA A 56 -10.88 1.05 1.23
N HIS A 57 -9.59 0.90 0.92
CA HIS A 57 -8.69 -0.03 1.61
C HIS A 57 -7.93 0.59 2.79
N THR A 58 -7.95 1.91 2.93
CA THR A 58 -7.22 2.64 3.98
C THR A 58 -7.57 2.13 5.39
N ARG A 59 -8.86 1.92 5.68
CA ARG A 59 -9.31 1.42 7.00
C ARG A 59 -8.84 -0.02 7.24
N ARG A 60 -8.94 -0.89 6.23
CA ARG A 60 -8.51 -2.30 6.31
C ARG A 60 -7.03 -2.38 6.62
N VAL A 61 -6.20 -1.67 5.86
CA VAL A 61 -4.74 -1.67 6.05
C VAL A 61 -4.35 -1.17 7.45
N ARG A 62 -4.96 -0.09 7.96
CA ARG A 62 -4.70 0.40 9.33
C ARG A 62 -5.04 -0.63 10.40
N ALA A 63 -6.20 -1.27 10.28
CA ALA A 63 -6.63 -2.30 11.23
C ALA A 63 -5.71 -3.54 11.17
N THR A 64 -5.37 -4.00 9.97
CA THR A 64 -4.47 -5.15 9.77
C THR A 64 -3.07 -4.86 10.29
N TRP A 65 -2.52 -3.66 10.05
CA TRP A 65 -1.22 -3.27 10.61
C TRP A 65 -1.23 -3.30 12.14
N ARG A 66 -2.22 -2.64 12.76
CA ARG A 66 -2.33 -2.62 14.23
C ARG A 66 -2.50 -4.02 14.82
N ALA A 67 -3.23 -4.91 14.15
CA ALA A 67 -3.46 -6.27 14.63
C ALA A 67 -2.23 -7.18 14.49
N LEU A 68 -1.44 -7.02 13.41
CA LEU A 68 -0.34 -7.94 13.09
C LEU A 68 1.05 -7.42 13.49
N VAL A 69 1.23 -6.10 13.49
CA VAL A 69 2.53 -5.43 13.73
C VAL A 69 2.49 -4.64 15.03
N GLY A 70 1.33 -4.07 15.37
CA GLY A 70 1.17 -3.25 16.57
C GLY A 70 1.61 -1.80 16.36
N ASN A 71 2.29 -1.23 17.36
CA ASN A 71 2.69 0.18 17.37
C ASN A 71 4.08 0.43 16.77
N SER A 72 4.93 -0.59 16.68
CA SER A 72 6.28 -0.50 16.13
C SER A 72 6.60 -1.72 15.27
N PRO A 73 7.11 -1.55 14.03
CA PRO A 73 7.30 -0.28 13.32
C PRO A 73 5.97 0.43 13.01
N SER A 74 6.02 1.75 12.82
CA SER A 74 4.85 2.61 12.62
C SER A 74 4.45 2.72 11.14
N ALA A 75 3.16 2.52 10.84
CA ALA A 75 2.60 2.73 9.50
C ALA A 75 1.78 4.02 9.39
N ILE A 76 2.17 4.88 8.45
CA ILE A 76 1.42 6.06 8.04
C ILE A 76 0.62 5.69 6.78
N VAL A 77 -0.64 5.31 6.96
CA VAL A 77 -1.49 4.92 5.81
C VAL A 77 -2.14 6.16 5.19
N ARG A 78 -2.01 6.29 3.87
CA ARG A 78 -2.53 7.38 3.04
C ARG A 78 -3.24 6.83 1.81
N TYR A 79 -4.10 7.67 1.23
CA TYR A 79 -4.73 7.44 -0.07
C TYR A 79 -4.52 8.68 -0.94
N ALA A 80 -4.65 8.54 -2.25
CA ALA A 80 -4.58 9.68 -3.16
C ALA A 80 -5.79 10.61 -2.95
N ALA A 81 -5.55 11.86 -2.55
CA ALA A 81 -6.64 12.79 -2.23
C ALA A 81 -7.62 13.00 -3.41
N LYS A 82 -7.08 13.00 -4.64
CA LYS A 82 -7.79 13.18 -5.90
C LYS A 82 -8.47 11.90 -6.44
N ASP A 83 -8.41 10.78 -5.72
CA ASP A 83 -9.15 9.56 -6.07
C ASP A 83 -10.66 9.87 -6.11
N PRO A 84 -11.38 9.69 -7.24
CA PRO A 84 -12.81 10.02 -7.32
C PRO A 84 -13.69 9.11 -6.46
N TYR A 85 -13.15 7.96 -6.00
CA TYR A 85 -13.90 6.99 -5.22
C TYR A 85 -14.58 7.61 -4.00
N SER A 86 -15.90 7.41 -3.90
CA SER A 86 -16.70 7.85 -2.77
C SER A 86 -17.40 6.66 -2.08
N PRO A 87 -16.98 6.29 -0.85
CA PRO A 87 -17.61 5.21 -0.10
C PRO A 87 -19.10 5.44 0.18
N SER A 88 -19.58 6.68 0.20
CA SER A 88 -21.00 7.00 0.45
C SER A 88 -21.86 6.94 -0.81
N ARG A 89 -21.25 6.75 -1.99
CA ARG A 89 -21.94 6.73 -3.29
C ARG A 89 -21.45 5.61 -4.21
N TRP A 90 -20.78 4.59 -3.66
CA TRP A 90 -20.15 3.52 -4.43
C TRP A 90 -21.12 2.80 -5.37
N TRP A 91 -22.39 2.64 -4.97
CA TRP A 91 -23.43 2.01 -5.79
C TRP A 91 -23.91 2.85 -6.98
N ARG A 92 -23.54 4.14 -7.04
CA ARG A 92 -23.93 5.05 -8.13
C ARG A 92 -22.94 5.03 -9.29
N ASN A 93 -21.70 4.61 -9.05
CA ASN A 93 -20.67 4.46 -10.06
C ASN A 93 -20.13 3.02 -10.02
N THR A 94 -20.79 2.10 -10.72
CA THR A 94 -20.40 0.68 -10.77
C THR A 94 -19.00 0.47 -11.37
N ARG A 95 -18.47 1.45 -12.12
CA ARG A 95 -17.09 1.44 -12.62
C ARG A 95 -16.03 1.61 -11.52
N GLU A 96 -16.42 2.08 -10.33
CA GLU A 96 -15.53 2.33 -9.19
C GLU A 96 -15.54 1.19 -8.14
N ALA A 97 -16.33 0.14 -8.36
CA ALA A 97 -16.54 -0.96 -7.41
C ALA A 97 -15.67 -2.21 -7.67
N LEU A 98 -14.80 -2.18 -8.69
CA LEU A 98 -13.90 -3.28 -9.08
C LEU A 98 -12.43 -2.93 -8.81
#